data_AF-A0A7R7GNM3-F1
#
_entry.id   AF-A0A7R7GNM3-F1
#
_cell.length_a   1.000
_cell.length_b   1.000
_cell.length_c   1.000
_cell.angle_alpha   90.00
_cell.angle_beta   90.00
_cell.angle_gamma   90.00
#
_symmetry.space_group_name_H-M   'P 1'
#
loop_
_entity.id
_entity.type
_entity.pdbx_description
1 polymer ?
#
loop_
_entity_poly.entity_id
_entity_poly.type
_entity_poly.pdbx_seq_one_letter_code
_entity_poly.pdbx_strand_id
1 'polypeptide(L)'
;MESALLPIIRIPSNTLLYAMNSSIEHIKLVNDVAEFCEKHDLIIFEHDYNYMVFGSWSLVIGKSKHRMRFSWDGKESYLGVGVSEFQNSNSTANWEPVLPSIGGTQKTEAEVFAFIKESLNKQYVI
;
A
#
# COMPACT_ATOMS: atom_id res chain seq x y z
N MET A 1 -10.34 45.43 16.53
CA MET A 1 -10.08 44.02 16.86
C MET A 1 -10.96 43.18 15.95
N GLU A 2 -10.51 42.94 14.72
CA GLU A 2 -11.18 42.03 13.79
C GLU A 2 -10.80 40.59 14.15
N SER A 3 -11.80 39.77 14.45
CA SER A 3 -11.60 38.33 14.60
C SER A 3 -11.44 37.72 13.21
N ALA A 4 -10.25 37.21 12.89
CA ALA A 4 -10.05 36.40 11.70
C ALA A 4 -10.83 35.08 11.86
N LEU A 5 -11.95 34.95 11.14
CA LEU A 5 -12.63 33.67 10.98
C LEU A 5 -11.75 32.79 10.09
N LEU A 6 -11.23 31.69 10.66
CA LEU A 6 -10.58 30.65 9.86
C LEU A 6 -11.60 30.10 8.85
N PRO A 7 -11.21 29.84 7.58
CA PRO A 7 -12.12 29.30 6.60
C PRO A 7 -12.56 27.90 7.04
N ILE A 8 -13.85 27.75 7.36
CA ILE A 8 -14.47 26.45 7.57
C ILE A 8 -14.55 25.77 6.20
N ILE A 9 -13.57 24.93 5.88
CA ILE A 9 -13.63 24.05 4.72
C ILE A 9 -14.76 23.04 5.00
N ARG A 10 -15.95 23.29 4.44
CA ARG A 10 -17.05 22.32 4.44
C ARG A 10 -16.69 21.19 3.49
N ILE A 11 -16.04 20.14 3.99
CA ILE A 11 -15.89 18.89 3.24
C ILE A 11 -17.28 18.23 3.20
N PRO A 12 -17.85 17.91 2.02
CA PRO A 12 -19.15 17.28 1.94
C PRO A 12 -19.16 15.94 2.70
N SER A 13 -20.17 15.71 3.53
CA SER A 13 -20.27 14.56 4.44
C SER A 13 -20.11 13.19 3.74
N ASN A 14 -20.48 13.11 2.46
CA ASN A 14 -20.33 11.89 1.66
C ASN A 14 -18.86 11.55 1.35
N THR A 15 -17.99 12.55 1.22
CA THR A 15 -16.55 12.35 0.98
C THR A 15 -15.86 11.82 2.23
N LEU A 16 -16.28 12.28 3.42
CA LEU A 16 -15.77 11.78 4.70
C LEU A 16 -16.18 10.32 4.94
N LEU A 17 -17.42 9.96 4.62
CA LEU A 17 -17.89 8.58 4.75
C LEU A 17 -17.16 7.61 3.80
N TYR A 18 -16.90 8.04 2.55
CA TYR A 18 -16.11 7.27 1.59
C TYR A 18 -14.65 7.09 2.05
N ALA A 19 -14.01 8.16 2.54
CA ALA A 19 -12.64 8.10 3.06
C ALA A 19 -12.53 7.21 4.31
N MET A 20 -13.53 7.23 5.19
CA MET A 20 -13.58 6.36 6.37
C MET A 20 -13.74 4.88 6.01
N ASN A 21 -14.67 4.55 5.11
CA ASN A 21 -14.86 3.17 4.65
C ASN A 21 -13.61 2.63 3.96
N SER A 22 -13.02 3.42 3.05
CA SER A 22 -11.77 3.09 2.37
C SER A 22 -10.58 2.89 3.32
N SER A 23 -10.56 3.60 4.46
CA SER A 23 -9.50 3.43 5.46
C SER A 23 -9.67 2.17 6.31
N ILE A 24 -10.91 1.81 6.67
CA ILE A 24 -11.20 0.56 7.40
C ILE A 24 -10.86 -0.64 6.52
N GLU A 25 -11.28 -0.57 5.27
CA GLU A 25 -10.91 -1.49 4.19
C GLU A 25 -9.38 -1.64 4.16
N HIS A 26 -8.63 -0.55 3.94
CA HIS A 26 -7.18 -0.60 3.83
C HIS A 26 -6.50 -1.26 5.06
N ILE A 27 -6.99 -0.99 6.27
CA ILE A 27 -6.47 -1.60 7.49
C ILE A 27 -6.69 -3.12 7.50
N LYS A 28 -7.84 -3.62 7.00
CA LYS A 28 -8.10 -5.05 6.87
C LYS A 28 -7.15 -5.69 5.86
N LEU A 29 -6.94 -5.05 4.71
CA LEU A 29 -5.96 -5.48 3.72
C LEU A 29 -4.56 -5.62 4.36
N VAL A 30 -4.12 -4.62 5.13
CA VAL A 30 -2.81 -4.68 5.81
C VAL A 30 -2.77 -5.78 6.86
N ASN A 31 -3.85 -6.01 7.60
CA ASN A 31 -3.94 -7.12 8.55
C ASN A 31 -3.80 -8.48 7.85
N ASP A 32 -4.53 -8.70 6.76
CA ASP A 32 -4.47 -9.95 5.99
C ASP A 32 -3.06 -10.18 5.41
N VAL A 33 -2.40 -9.11 4.96
CA VAL A 33 -1.00 -9.14 4.53
C VAL A 33 -0.07 -9.48 5.69
N ALA A 34 -0.27 -8.91 6.88
CA ALA A 34 0.55 -9.18 8.05
C ALA A 34 0.42 -10.64 8.52
N GLU A 35 -0.80 -11.18 8.57
CA GLU A 35 -1.06 -12.59 8.89
C GLU A 35 -0.42 -13.54 7.87
N PHE A 36 -0.42 -13.17 6.59
CA PHE A 36 0.29 -13.91 5.57
C PHE A 36 1.81 -13.86 5.80
N CYS A 37 2.36 -12.68 6.07
CA CYS A 37 3.80 -12.51 6.30
C CYS A 37 4.29 -13.34 7.51
N GLU A 38 3.53 -13.35 8.61
CA GLU A 38 3.84 -14.13 9.81
C GLU A 38 3.98 -15.63 9.49
N LYS A 39 3.07 -16.19 8.68
CA LYS A 39 3.08 -17.61 8.30
C LYS A 39 4.25 -18.01 7.40
N HIS A 40 4.89 -17.04 6.76
CA HIS A 40 5.83 -17.26 5.67
C HIS A 40 7.23 -16.67 5.91
N ASP A 41 7.56 -16.29 7.15
CA ASP A 41 8.86 -15.70 7.52
C ASP A 41 9.21 -14.46 6.67
N LEU A 42 8.21 -13.59 6.49
CA LEU A 42 8.34 -12.28 5.83
C LEU A 42 8.11 -11.16 6.84
N ILE A 43 8.71 -10.01 6.56
CA ILE A 43 8.62 -8.82 7.42
C ILE A 43 8.05 -7.67 6.59
N ILE A 44 7.10 -6.93 7.17
CA ILE A 44 6.68 -5.62 6.67
C ILE A 44 7.67 -4.58 7.21
N PHE A 45 8.47 -3.99 6.33
CA PHE A 45 9.49 -2.98 6.67
C PHE A 45 8.93 -1.56 6.67
N GLU A 46 8.04 -1.27 5.72
CA GLU A 46 7.45 0.06 5.54
C GLU A 46 5.96 -0.10 5.23
N HIS A 47 5.15 0.76 5.83
CA HIS A 47 3.74 0.95 5.47
C HIS A 47 3.45 2.45 5.50
N ASP A 48 3.04 2.98 4.37
CA ASP A 48 2.56 4.36 4.24
C ASP A 48 1.15 4.32 3.65
N TYR A 49 0.23 5.07 4.25
CA TYR A 49 -1.15 5.18 3.79
C TYR A 49 -1.63 6.62 3.88
N ASN A 50 -2.06 7.15 2.75
CA ASN A 50 -2.55 8.50 2.62
C ASN A 50 -4.02 8.51 2.17
N TYR A 51 -4.91 8.47 3.16
CA TYR A 51 -6.36 8.57 2.95
C TYR A 51 -6.79 9.89 2.29
N MET A 52 -6.01 10.96 2.41
CA MET A 52 -6.31 12.26 1.80
C MET A 52 -5.94 12.33 0.32
N VAL A 53 -5.06 11.44 -0.16
CA VAL A 53 -4.63 11.36 -1.56
C VAL A 53 -5.26 10.13 -2.20
N PHE A 54 -6.59 10.15 -2.29
CA PHE A 54 -7.40 9.11 -2.93
C PHE A 54 -7.18 7.70 -2.35
N GLY A 55 -6.72 7.59 -1.10
CA GLY A 55 -6.38 6.30 -0.50
C GLY A 55 -5.10 5.67 -1.06
N SER A 56 -4.17 6.46 -1.56
CA SER A 56 -2.87 5.95 -2.04
C SER A 56 -2.06 5.35 -0.89
N TRP A 57 -1.32 4.28 -1.16
CA TRP A 57 -0.50 3.62 -0.14
C TRP A 57 0.73 2.94 -0.73
N SER A 58 1.68 2.62 0.14
CA SER A 58 2.78 1.72 -0.19
C SER A 58 3.07 0.74 0.95
N LEU A 59 3.52 -0.46 0.57
CA LEU A 59 3.96 -1.51 1.49
C LEU A 59 5.30 -2.05 1.01
N VAL A 60 6.27 -2.16 1.91
CA VAL A 60 7.54 -2.85 1.65
C VAL A 60 7.59 -4.12 2.48
N ILE A 61 7.67 -5.25 1.79
CA ILE A 61 7.57 -6.59 2.38
C ILE A 61 8.74 -7.43 1.91
N GLY A 62 9.33 -8.25 2.78
CA GLY A 62 10.31 -9.23 2.34
C GLY A 62 11.20 -9.78 3.43
N LYS A 63 12.42 -10.13 3.04
CA LYS A 63 13.52 -10.52 3.94
C LYS A 63 14.57 -9.42 3.99
N SER A 64 15.53 -9.51 4.90
CA SER A 64 16.49 -8.42 5.17
C SER A 64 17.20 -7.88 3.92
N LYS A 65 17.57 -8.77 2.99
CA LYS A 65 18.34 -8.47 1.77
C LYS A 65 17.53 -8.40 0.48
N HIS A 66 16.30 -8.87 0.47
CA HIS A 66 15.45 -8.91 -0.73
C HIS A 66 14.06 -8.48 -0.34
N ARG A 67 13.58 -7.38 -0.92
CA ARG A 67 12.28 -6.79 -0.58
C ARG A 67 11.49 -6.48 -1.84
N MET A 68 10.18 -6.55 -1.71
CA MET A 68 9.21 -6.10 -2.68
C MET A 68 8.53 -4.84 -2.15
N ARG A 69 8.33 -3.86 -3.02
CA ARG A 69 7.50 -2.68 -2.78
C ARG A 69 6.23 -2.81 -3.60
N PHE A 70 5.09 -2.69 -2.94
CA PHE A 70 3.78 -2.51 -3.54
C PHE A 70 3.38 -1.06 -3.38
N SER A 71 2.87 -0.43 -4.43
CA SER A 71 2.49 0.98 -4.40
C SER A 71 1.18 1.18 -5.15
N TRP A 72 0.14 1.55 -4.42
CA TRP A 72 -1.18 1.84 -4.95
C TRP A 72 -1.35 3.33 -5.17
N ASP A 73 -1.56 3.70 -6.42
CA ASP A 73 -2.06 5.02 -6.79
C ASP A 73 -3.58 4.98 -6.76
N GLY A 74 -4.17 5.59 -5.73
CA GLY A 74 -5.61 5.64 -5.56
C GLY A 74 -6.34 6.54 -6.56
N LYS A 75 -5.62 7.46 -7.21
CA LYS A 75 -6.19 8.33 -8.25
C LYS A 75 -6.28 7.58 -9.58
N GLU A 76 -5.24 6.85 -9.94
CA GLU A 76 -5.16 6.10 -11.21
C GLU A 76 -5.68 4.66 -11.10
N SER A 77 -5.97 4.19 -9.88
CA SER A 77 -6.34 2.80 -9.59
C SER A 77 -5.31 1.81 -10.14
N TYR A 78 -4.04 2.07 -9.81
CA TYR A 78 -2.89 1.34 -10.32
C TYR A 78 -2.02 0.83 -9.17
N LEU A 79 -1.68 -0.47 -9.21
CA LEU A 79 -0.73 -1.10 -8.29
C LEU A 79 0.58 -1.37 -9.02
N GLY A 80 1.62 -0.61 -8.66
CA GLY A 80 2.99 -0.88 -9.03
C GLY A 80 3.63 -1.92 -8.11
N VAL A 81 4.51 -2.75 -8.69
CA VAL A 81 5.38 -3.66 -7.95
C VAL A 81 6.82 -3.34 -8.30
N GLY A 82 7.67 -3.25 -7.29
CA GLY A 82 9.11 -3.13 -7.46
C GLY A 82 9.86 -4.10 -6.56
N VAL A 83 11.06 -4.49 -6.95
CA VAL A 83 11.98 -5.28 -6.13
C VAL A 83 13.26 -4.50 -5.89
N SER A 84 13.90 -4.73 -4.75
CA SER A 84 15.23 -4.20 -4.48
C SER A 84 16.01 -5.19 -3.64
N GLU A 85 17.30 -5.30 -3.95
CA GLU A 85 18.28 -5.96 -3.10
C GLU A 85 18.90 -4.95 -2.13
N PHE A 86 19.13 -5.39 -0.90
CA PHE A 86 19.71 -4.58 0.17
C PHE A 86 20.97 -5.27 0.68
N GLN A 87 22.07 -4.53 0.72
CA GLN A 87 23.33 -5.04 1.26
C GLN A 87 23.38 -4.95 2.78
N ASN A 88 22.77 -3.91 3.35
CA ASN A 88 22.70 -3.67 4.80
C ASN A 88 21.52 -2.73 5.13
N SER A 89 21.38 -2.34 6.40
CA SER A 89 20.29 -1.44 6.84
C SER A 89 20.40 -0.01 6.30
N ASN A 90 21.58 0.41 5.85
CA ASN A 90 21.85 1.78 5.38
C ASN A 90 21.90 1.90 3.86
N SER A 91 21.75 0.78 3.13
CA SER A 91 21.77 0.81 1.66
C SER A 91 20.52 1.49 1.12
N THR A 92 20.72 2.43 0.19
CA THR A 92 19.62 3.05 -0.56
C THR A 92 18.93 2.00 -1.41
N ALA A 93 17.60 1.97 -1.35
CA ALA A 93 16.81 1.08 -2.18
C ALA A 93 16.90 1.50 -3.66
N ASN A 94 17.19 0.55 -4.54
CA ASN A 94 17.07 0.72 -5.98
C ASN A 94 15.90 -0.16 -6.46
N TRP A 95 14.72 0.44 -6.58
CA TRP A 95 13.50 -0.28 -6.94
C TRP A 95 13.43 -0.53 -8.44
N GLU A 96 13.59 -1.80 -8.82
CA GLU A 96 13.40 -2.25 -10.19
C GLU A 96 11.93 -2.68 -10.40
N PRO A 97 11.23 -2.16 -11.40
CA PRO A 97 9.83 -2.49 -11.63
C PRO A 97 9.67 -3.97 -12.03
N VAL A 98 8.66 -4.63 -11.47
CA VAL A 98 8.30 -6.01 -11.81
C VAL A 98 6.97 -6.04 -12.54
N LEU A 99 6.93 -6.77 -13.66
CA LEU A 99 5.70 -7.07 -14.37
C LEU A 99 5.17 -8.45 -13.95
N PRO A 100 3.84 -8.64 -13.88
CA PRO A 100 2.80 -7.66 -14.21
C PRO A 100 2.55 -6.66 -13.08
N SER A 101 2.21 -5.42 -13.44
CA SER A 101 1.49 -4.48 -12.57
C SER A 101 -0.01 -4.60 -12.86
N ILE A 102 -0.88 -4.33 -11.87
CA ILE A 102 -2.34 -4.31 -12.10
C ILE A 102 -2.84 -2.88 -12.19
N GLY A 103 -3.70 -2.59 -13.18
CA GLY A 103 -4.40 -1.32 -13.31
C GLY A 103 -5.86 -1.56 -13.71
N GLY A 104 -6.76 -0.65 -13.32
CA GLY A 104 -8.17 -0.70 -13.73
C GLY A 104 -9.12 -0.11 -12.70
N THR A 105 -10.27 0.38 -13.16
CA THR A 105 -11.22 1.19 -12.39
C THR A 105 -11.98 0.46 -11.27
N GLN A 106 -11.84 -0.87 -11.14
CA GLN A 106 -12.48 -1.64 -10.07
C GLN A 106 -11.55 -2.78 -9.64
N LYS A 107 -10.81 -2.55 -8.55
CA LYS A 107 -10.09 -3.60 -7.84
C LYS A 107 -10.56 -3.59 -6.40
N THR A 108 -11.14 -4.71 -5.98
CA THR A 108 -11.48 -4.97 -4.58
C THR A 108 -10.22 -5.27 -3.78
N GLU A 109 -10.28 -5.10 -2.47
CA GLU A 109 -9.17 -5.42 -1.57
C GLU A 109 -8.77 -6.88 -1.65
N ALA A 110 -9.75 -7.77 -1.83
CA ALA A 110 -9.50 -9.19 -2.00
C ALA A 110 -8.67 -9.47 -3.26
N GLU A 111 -8.92 -8.76 -4.36
CA GLU A 111 -8.10 -8.87 -5.58
C GLU A 111 -6.70 -8.31 -5.38
N VAL A 112 -6.59 -7.16 -4.71
CA VAL A 112 -5.29 -6.55 -4.38
C VAL A 112 -4.48 -7.48 -3.49
N PHE A 113 -5.09 -8.04 -2.44
CA PHE A 113 -4.46 -8.99 -1.53
C PHE A 113 -4.02 -10.26 -2.26
N ALA A 114 -4.91 -10.84 -3.07
CA ALA A 114 -4.60 -12.04 -3.86
C ALA A 114 -3.37 -11.80 -4.75
N PHE A 115 -3.29 -10.63 -5.38
CA PHE A 115 -2.16 -10.25 -6.22
C PHE A 115 -0.86 -10.04 -5.42
N ILE A 116 -0.91 -9.40 -4.24
CA ILE A 116 0.25 -9.28 -3.34
C ILE A 116 0.75 -10.66 -2.96
N LYS A 117 -0.14 -11.55 -2.54
CA LYS A 117 0.18 -12.92 -2.16
C LYS A 117 0.83 -13.69 -3.30
N GLU A 118 0.25 -13.63 -4.50
CA GLU A 118 0.82 -14.29 -5.69
C GLU A 118 2.24 -13.77 -6.00
N SER A 119 2.44 -12.46 -5.89
CA SER A 119 3.74 -11.82 -6.14
C SER A 119 4.80 -12.26 -5.12
N LEU A 120 4.44 -12.30 -3.84
CA LEU A 120 5.32 -12.77 -2.76
C LEU A 120 5.65 -14.26 -2.91
N ASN A 121 4.66 -15.10 -3.24
CA ASN A 121 4.89 -16.53 -3.47
C ASN A 121 5.87 -16.77 -4.62
N LYS A 122 5.74 -16.02 -5.72
CA LYS A 122 6.68 -16.10 -6.85
C LYS A 122 8.10 -15.69 -6.46
N GLN A 123 8.24 -14.62 -5.68
CA GLN A 123 9.54 -14.06 -5.32
C GLN A 123 10.29 -14.91 -4.29
N TYR A 124 9.59 -15.49 -3.32
CA TYR A 124 10.20 -16.18 -2.18
C TYR A 124 10.01 -17.71 -2.20
N VAL A 125 9.30 -18.25 -3.20
CA VAL A 125 9.01 -19.69 -3.39
C VAL A 125 8.38 -20.30 -2.13
N ILE A 126 7.20 -19.77 -1.78
CA ILE A 126 6.42 -20.15 -0.58
C ILE A 126 5.02 -20.66 -0.95
#